data_AF-A0A9K3LQU4-F1
#
_entry.id   AF-A0A9K3LQU4-F1
#
_cell.length_a   1.000
_cell.length_b   1.000
_cell.length_c   1.000
_cell.angle_alpha   90.00
_cell.angle_beta   90.00
_cell.angle_gamma   90.00
#
_symmetry.space_group_name_H-M   'P 1'
#
loop_
_entity.id
_entity.type
_entity.pdbx_description
1 polymer ?
#
loop_
_entity_poly.entity_id
_entity_poly.type
_entity_poly.pdbx_seq_one_letter_code
_entity_poly.pdbx_strand_id
1 'polypeptide(L)'
;MPVADLPQLPLVCLKTADFKDTKEVTRGKNTVIDFWTTKCTRCPDALDKLNHMAQDPKYQDVQFISICCDKLDGARDIIEKEDDLRWQNIDHYFMSQDDKETAKKALGFKQVPYYVVLDEEGNIQQSGGGKQVDFDEIPGIIRPQTPPPSPMKGEEPSESSFDDIGLGSDDEFCLDFVNKLGMTDGPNNGHSTSQVIDETFFDDDDF
;
A
#
# COMPACT_ATOMS: atom_id res chain seq x y z
N MET A 1 -8.79 -1.11 -23.15
CA MET A 1 -7.96 0.11 -23.30
C MET A 1 -6.55 -0.37 -23.58
N PRO A 2 -5.77 0.25 -24.49
CA PRO A 2 -4.37 -0.13 -24.63
C PRO A 2 -3.70 0.07 -23.28
N VAL A 3 -3.04 -0.97 -22.79
CA VAL A 3 -2.28 -0.91 -21.54
C VAL A 3 -1.12 0.04 -21.81
N ALA A 4 -0.91 1.01 -20.93
CA ALA A 4 0.23 1.91 -21.07
C ALA A 4 1.49 1.09 -20.75
N ASP A 5 2.51 1.20 -21.59
CA ASP A 5 3.81 0.58 -21.36
C ASP A 5 4.79 1.61 -20.79
N LEU A 6 5.68 1.16 -19.91
CA LEU A 6 6.79 1.99 -19.47
C LEU A 6 7.76 2.17 -20.66
N PRO A 7 8.08 3.42 -21.08
CA PRO A 7 9.04 3.64 -22.15
C PRO A 7 10.41 3.07 -21.78
N GLN A 8 11.17 2.63 -22.77
CA GLN A 8 12.55 2.19 -22.60
C GLN A 8 13.42 3.43 -22.37
N LEU A 9 13.82 3.66 -21.13
CA LEU A 9 14.59 4.83 -20.72
C LEU A 9 15.92 4.42 -20.11
N PRO A 10 17.02 5.16 -20.38
CA PRO A 10 18.32 4.92 -19.77
C PRO A 10 18.26 5.06 -18.25
N LEU A 11 18.99 4.18 -17.57
CA LEU A 11 19.17 4.16 -16.13
C LEU A 11 20.66 3.98 -15.80
N VAL A 12 21.06 4.56 -14.67
CA VAL A 12 22.38 4.31 -14.07
C VAL A 12 22.15 3.61 -12.73
N CYS A 13 22.68 2.41 -12.54
CA CYS A 13 22.64 1.75 -11.24
C CYS A 13 23.47 2.56 -10.24
N LEU A 14 22.88 2.97 -9.12
CA LEU A 14 23.59 3.83 -8.16
C LEU A 14 24.81 3.10 -7.56
N LYS A 15 24.63 1.81 -7.22
CA LYS A 15 25.63 0.95 -6.57
C LYS A 15 26.83 0.59 -7.44
N THR A 16 26.60 0.29 -8.71
CA THR A 16 27.67 -0.22 -9.61
C THR A 16 28.09 0.80 -10.67
N ALA A 17 27.34 1.88 -10.83
CA ALA A 17 27.46 2.84 -11.94
C ALA A 17 27.23 2.22 -13.33
N ASP A 18 26.68 1.00 -13.40
CA ASP A 18 26.35 0.36 -14.68
C ASP A 18 25.20 1.07 -15.39
N PHE A 19 25.30 1.17 -16.70
CA PHE A 19 24.21 1.61 -17.55
C PHE A 19 23.26 0.46 -17.85
N LYS A 20 21.96 0.73 -17.68
CA LYS A 20 20.85 -0.17 -17.97
C LYS A 20 19.73 0.62 -18.64
N ASP A 21 18.67 -0.04 -19.04
CA ASP A 21 17.40 0.61 -19.33
C ASP A 21 16.23 0.03 -18.51
N THR A 22 15.12 0.74 -18.48
CA THR A 22 13.89 0.36 -17.76
C THR A 22 13.33 -1.00 -18.17
N LYS A 23 13.54 -1.47 -19.41
CA LYS A 23 13.11 -2.80 -19.83
C LYS A 23 14.08 -3.87 -19.33
N GLU A 24 15.38 -3.63 -19.40
CA GLU A 24 16.38 -4.57 -18.91
C GLU A 24 16.23 -4.89 -17.43
N VAL A 25 15.88 -3.89 -16.61
CA VAL A 25 15.78 -4.07 -15.15
C VAL A 25 14.46 -4.71 -14.72
N THR A 26 13.39 -4.62 -15.52
CA THR A 26 12.03 -5.12 -15.19
C THR A 26 11.67 -6.44 -15.89
N ARG A 27 12.39 -6.81 -16.96
CA ARG A 27 12.02 -7.93 -17.84
C ARG A 27 11.83 -9.25 -17.07
N GLY A 28 10.65 -9.85 -17.23
CA GLY A 28 10.34 -11.17 -16.69
C GLY A 28 10.14 -11.19 -15.18
N LYS A 29 9.87 -10.03 -14.56
CA LYS A 29 9.63 -9.90 -13.13
C LYS A 29 8.45 -8.98 -12.87
N ASN A 30 7.59 -9.37 -11.94
CA ASN A 30 6.61 -8.44 -11.38
C ASN A 30 7.39 -7.35 -10.62
N THR A 31 7.22 -6.10 -11.00
CA THR A 31 8.09 -5.02 -10.53
C THR A 31 7.30 -3.84 -10.00
N VAL A 32 7.68 -3.35 -8.82
CA VAL A 32 7.19 -2.09 -8.27
C VAL A 32 8.32 -1.06 -8.36
N ILE A 33 8.07 0.03 -9.06
CA ILE A 33 9.01 1.14 -9.26
C ILE A 33 8.50 2.33 -8.45
N ASP A 34 9.36 2.93 -7.62
CA ASP A 34 9.13 4.23 -6.99
C ASP A 34 10.02 5.31 -7.60
N PHE A 35 9.38 6.33 -8.16
CA PHE A 35 10.06 7.54 -8.64
C PHE A 35 10.15 8.56 -7.51
N TRP A 36 11.36 9.07 -7.25
CA TRP A 36 11.63 10.01 -6.18
C TRP A 36 12.68 11.06 -6.54
N THR A 37 12.85 12.07 -5.68
CA THR A 37 13.85 13.14 -5.85
C THR A 37 14.56 13.44 -4.54
N THR A 38 15.79 13.96 -4.62
CA THR A 38 16.64 14.24 -3.45
C THR A 38 16.06 15.26 -2.45
N LYS A 39 15.08 16.07 -2.88
CA LYS A 39 14.41 17.09 -2.05
C LYS A 39 13.04 16.67 -1.51
N CYS A 40 12.63 15.43 -1.75
CA CYS A 40 11.30 14.96 -1.40
C CYS A 40 11.20 14.54 0.07
N THR A 41 10.42 15.28 0.87
CA THR A 41 10.21 15.01 2.30
C THR A 41 9.55 13.66 2.57
N ARG A 42 8.67 13.21 1.68
CA ARG A 42 7.88 11.98 1.86
C ARG A 42 8.51 10.72 1.25
N CYS A 43 9.57 10.88 0.45
CA CYS A 43 10.19 9.77 -0.26
C CYS A 43 10.98 8.81 0.65
N PRO A 44 11.65 9.27 1.74
CA PRO A 44 12.28 8.33 2.67
C PRO A 44 11.29 7.32 3.29
N ASP A 45 10.08 7.76 3.65
CA ASP A 45 9.03 6.87 4.19
C ASP A 45 8.52 5.88 3.12
N ALA A 46 8.47 6.30 1.86
CA ALA A 46 8.12 5.46 0.71
C ALA A 46 9.17 4.37 0.47
N LEU A 47 10.45 4.75 0.47
CA LEU A 47 11.57 3.82 0.33
C LEU A 47 11.63 2.84 1.51
N ASP A 48 11.37 3.28 2.74
CA ASP A 48 11.24 2.39 3.91
C ASP A 48 10.16 1.36 3.71
N LYS A 49 8.98 1.80 3.23
CA LYS A 49 7.87 0.92 2.94
C LYS A 49 8.25 -0.13 1.90
N LEU A 50 8.86 0.27 0.78
CA LEU A 50 9.31 -0.67 -0.24
C LEU A 50 10.35 -1.66 0.30
N ASN A 51 11.32 -1.17 1.06
CA ASN A 51 12.36 -2.01 1.65
C ASN A 51 11.80 -3.03 2.65
N HIS A 52 10.81 -2.67 3.46
CA HIS A 52 10.12 -3.62 4.33
C HIS A 52 9.29 -4.64 3.53
N MET A 53 8.59 -4.22 2.47
CA MET A 53 7.84 -5.15 1.62
C MET A 53 8.75 -6.14 0.91
N ALA A 54 9.92 -5.70 0.45
CA ALA A 54 10.93 -6.58 -0.16
C ALA A 54 11.44 -7.69 0.78
N GLN A 55 11.28 -7.52 2.10
CA GLN A 55 11.64 -8.53 3.10
C GLN A 55 10.48 -9.46 3.47
N ASP A 56 9.25 -9.11 3.13
CA ASP A 56 8.07 -9.91 3.45
C ASP A 56 7.95 -11.07 2.44
N PRO A 57 7.88 -12.34 2.90
CA PRO A 57 7.72 -13.51 2.04
C PRO A 57 6.55 -13.41 1.04
N LYS A 58 5.52 -12.63 1.37
CA LYS A 58 4.39 -12.36 0.47
C LYS A 58 4.83 -11.76 -0.87
N TYR A 59 5.93 -11.02 -0.90
CA TYR A 59 6.44 -10.30 -2.07
C TYR A 59 7.71 -10.93 -2.64
N GLN A 60 8.05 -12.18 -2.30
CA GLN A 60 9.29 -12.82 -2.74
C GLN A 60 9.48 -12.88 -4.26
N ASP A 61 8.39 -12.91 -5.03
CA ASP A 61 8.39 -12.96 -6.50
C ASP A 61 8.15 -11.55 -7.12
N VAL A 62 8.28 -10.50 -6.31
CA VAL A 62 8.15 -9.10 -6.70
C VAL A 62 9.48 -8.39 -6.51
N GLN A 63 9.95 -7.72 -7.56
CA GLN A 63 11.12 -6.85 -7.49
C GLN A 63 10.72 -5.44 -7.11
N PHE A 64 11.50 -4.81 -6.24
CA PHE A 64 11.33 -3.42 -5.85
C PHE A 64 12.50 -2.58 -6.37
N ILE A 65 12.17 -1.52 -7.09
CA ILE A 65 13.12 -0.61 -7.72
C ILE A 65 12.82 0.82 -7.27
N SER A 66 13.87 1.57 -6.92
CA SER A 66 13.79 3.01 -6.76
C SER A 66 14.49 3.72 -7.92
N ILE A 67 13.90 4.81 -8.42
CA ILE A 67 14.47 5.64 -9.48
C ILE A 67 14.50 7.09 -9.02
N CYS A 68 15.70 7.61 -8.76
CA CYS A 68 15.90 9.03 -8.52
C CYS A 68 15.93 9.78 -9.85
N CYS A 69 15.15 10.86 -9.97
CA CYS A 69 14.94 11.54 -11.25
C CYS A 69 15.35 13.03 -11.27
N ASP A 70 16.16 13.49 -10.32
CA ASP A 70 16.67 14.87 -10.27
C ASP A 70 18.21 14.97 -10.31
N LYS A 71 18.93 14.40 -9.33
CA LYS A 71 20.38 14.59 -9.18
C LYS A 71 21.09 13.29 -8.85
N LEU A 72 22.01 12.87 -9.72
CA LEU A 72 22.79 11.64 -9.54
C LEU A 72 23.63 11.66 -8.26
N ASP A 73 24.42 12.71 -8.05
CA ASP A 73 25.32 12.78 -6.89
C ASP A 73 24.53 12.83 -5.57
N GLY A 74 23.45 13.62 -5.52
CA GLY A 74 22.59 13.67 -4.35
C GLY A 74 21.83 12.36 -4.11
N ALA A 75 21.48 11.62 -5.17
CA ALA A 75 20.89 10.29 -5.03
C ALA A 75 21.89 9.32 -4.37
N ARG A 76 23.15 9.33 -4.83
CA ARG A 76 24.22 8.51 -4.22
C ARG A 76 24.45 8.89 -2.76
N ASP A 77 24.54 10.17 -2.45
CA ASP A 77 24.75 10.64 -1.06
C ASP A 77 23.63 10.17 -0.10
N ILE A 78 22.40 10.06 -0.61
CA ILE A 78 21.24 9.61 0.16
C ILE A 78 21.19 8.08 0.28
N ILE A 79 21.45 7.35 -0.81
CA ILE A 79 21.32 5.88 -0.87
C ILE A 79 22.55 5.15 -0.32
N GLU A 80 23.74 5.68 -0.59
CA GLU A 80 25.04 5.04 -0.28
C GLU A 80 25.69 5.61 0.98
N LYS A 81 24.91 6.29 1.84
CA LYS A 81 25.44 6.87 3.06
C LYS A 81 26.13 5.80 3.90
N GLU A 82 27.46 5.89 4.00
CA GLU A 82 28.34 4.79 4.41
C GLU A 82 28.01 4.17 5.79
N ASP A 83 27.41 4.94 6.69
CA ASP A 83 27.03 4.51 8.04
C ASP A 83 25.61 3.89 8.13
N ASP A 84 24.79 3.99 7.08
CA ASP A 84 23.38 3.60 7.11
C ASP A 84 22.91 3.06 5.75
N LEU A 85 23.11 1.76 5.55
CA LEU A 85 22.60 1.03 4.39
C LEU A 85 21.10 0.72 4.57
N ARG A 86 20.29 1.77 4.68
CA ARG A 86 18.87 1.72 5.09
C ARG A 86 17.99 0.90 4.14
N TRP A 87 18.25 0.96 2.83
CA TRP A 87 17.38 0.39 1.80
C TRP A 87 18.07 -0.69 0.94
N GLN A 88 18.69 -1.69 1.58
CA GLN A 88 19.48 -2.71 0.87
C GLN A 88 18.66 -3.73 0.08
N ASN A 89 17.37 -3.87 0.37
CA ASN A 89 16.52 -4.91 -0.24
C ASN A 89 15.85 -4.43 -1.54
N ILE A 90 16.15 -3.21 -1.99
CA ILE A 90 15.62 -2.62 -3.22
C ILE A 90 16.75 -2.20 -4.14
N ASP A 91 16.55 -2.33 -5.45
CA ASP A 91 17.53 -1.91 -6.45
C ASP A 91 17.38 -0.41 -6.72
N HIS A 92 18.49 0.35 -6.66
CA HIS A 92 18.45 1.80 -6.83
C HIS A 92 19.08 2.25 -8.14
N TYR A 93 18.37 3.09 -8.87
CA TYR A 93 18.80 3.66 -10.13
C TYR A 93 18.62 5.18 -10.15
N PHE A 94 19.34 5.80 -11.07
CA PHE A 94 19.18 7.19 -11.46
C PHE A 94 18.72 7.30 -12.92
N MET A 95 17.88 8.28 -13.17
CA MET A 95 17.39 8.69 -14.48
C MET A 95 17.71 10.17 -14.69
N SER A 96 18.11 10.53 -15.92
CA SER A 96 18.38 11.93 -16.26
C SER A 96 17.11 12.80 -16.24
N GLN A 97 17.27 14.12 -16.18
CA GLN A 97 16.12 15.03 -16.23
C GLN A 97 15.36 14.94 -17.57
N ASP A 98 16.06 14.74 -18.70
CA ASP A 98 15.42 14.59 -20.02
C ASP A 98 14.57 13.31 -20.08
N ASP A 99 15.08 12.22 -19.50
CA ASP A 99 14.37 10.95 -19.40
C ASP A 99 13.19 11.04 -18.43
N LYS A 100 13.32 11.80 -17.32
CA LYS A 100 12.22 12.14 -16.41
C LYS A 100 11.07 12.81 -17.14
N GLU A 101 11.35 13.80 -17.99
CA GLU A 101 10.30 14.47 -18.78
C GLU A 101 9.61 13.52 -19.76
N THR A 102 10.35 12.55 -20.29
CA THR A 102 9.78 11.48 -21.13
C THR A 102 8.89 10.53 -20.31
N ALA A 103 9.35 10.13 -19.12
CA ALA A 103 8.59 9.30 -18.19
C ALA A 103 7.29 10.00 -17.75
N LYS A 104 7.35 11.29 -17.39
CA LYS A 104 6.18 12.11 -17.03
C LYS A 104 5.15 12.18 -18.14
N LYS A 105 5.58 12.36 -19.39
CA LYS A 105 4.67 12.39 -20.54
C LYS A 105 3.98 11.05 -20.78
N ALA A 106 4.69 9.94 -20.55
CA ALA A 106 4.14 8.60 -20.73
C ALA A 106 3.21 8.18 -19.58
N LEU A 107 3.59 8.48 -18.34
CA LEU A 107 2.93 8.00 -17.12
C LEU A 107 1.95 9.02 -16.51
N GLY A 108 2.08 10.30 -16.85
CA GLY A 108 1.21 11.37 -16.37
C GLY A 108 1.43 11.79 -14.91
N PHE A 109 2.54 11.41 -14.27
CA PHE A 109 2.77 11.75 -12.87
C PHE A 109 3.18 13.20 -12.66
N LYS A 110 2.54 13.84 -11.67
CA LYS A 110 2.73 15.27 -11.31
C LYS A 110 3.32 15.48 -9.92
N GLN A 111 3.59 14.41 -9.20
CA GLN A 111 4.18 14.47 -7.87
C GLN A 111 4.94 13.18 -7.57
N VAL A 112 5.92 13.25 -6.68
CA VAL A 112 6.63 12.11 -6.10
C VAL A 112 6.36 12.04 -4.60
N PRO A 113 6.44 10.85 -3.96
CA PRO A 113 6.71 9.54 -4.58
C PRO A 113 5.60 9.11 -5.55
N TYR A 114 6.00 8.54 -6.68
CA TYR A 114 5.08 8.00 -7.68
C TYR A 114 5.42 6.55 -7.96
N TYR A 115 4.42 5.68 -7.81
CA TYR A 115 4.58 4.25 -7.99
C TYR A 115 4.09 3.81 -9.36
N VAL A 116 4.80 2.86 -9.95
CA VAL A 116 4.38 2.10 -11.12
C VAL A 116 4.52 0.63 -10.81
N VAL A 117 3.44 -0.13 -11.02
CA VAL A 117 3.39 -1.58 -10.85
C VAL A 117 3.34 -2.22 -12.23
N LEU A 118 4.32 -3.07 -12.51
CA LEU A 118 4.48 -3.81 -13.75
C LEU A 118 4.27 -5.31 -13.50
N ASP A 119 3.68 -5.98 -14.49
CA ASP A 119 3.73 -7.44 -14.58
C ASP A 119 5.04 -7.94 -15.22
N GLU A 120 5.21 -9.27 -15.31
CA GLU A 120 6.38 -9.91 -15.92
C GLU A 120 6.58 -9.58 -17.41
N GLU A 121 5.51 -9.19 -18.11
CA GLU A 121 5.53 -8.80 -19.52
C GLU A 121 5.96 -7.33 -19.69
N GLY A 122 5.97 -6.56 -18.60
CA GLY A 122 6.32 -5.14 -18.57
C GLY A 122 5.13 -4.21 -18.78
N ASN A 123 3.89 -4.71 -18.69
CA ASN A 123 2.70 -3.88 -18.80
C ASN A 123 2.37 -3.19 -17.47
N ILE A 124 1.89 -1.95 -17.52
CA ILE A 124 1.49 -1.21 -16.32
C ILE A 124 0.12 -1.70 -15.83
N GLN A 125 0.10 -2.28 -14.63
CA GLN A 125 -1.10 -2.75 -13.96
C GLN A 125 -1.70 -1.66 -13.04
N GLN A 126 -0.84 -0.93 -12.34
CA GLN A 126 -1.22 0.18 -11.48
C GLN A 126 -0.20 1.31 -11.60
N SER A 127 -0.63 2.56 -11.49
CA SER A 127 0.30 3.67 -11.28
C SER A 127 -0.38 4.80 -10.53
N GLY A 128 0.39 5.56 -9.74
CA GLY A 128 -0.17 6.61 -8.91
C GLY A 128 0.68 6.94 -7.68
N GLY A 129 0.21 7.90 -6.88
CA GLY A 129 0.76 8.13 -5.55
C GLY A 129 0.44 6.98 -4.58
N GLY A 130 1.04 7.00 -3.39
CA GLY A 130 0.92 5.90 -2.42
C GLY A 130 -0.50 5.55 -1.92
N LYS A 131 -1.48 6.44 -2.11
CA LYS A 131 -2.91 6.17 -1.81
C LYS A 131 -3.69 5.56 -2.98
N GLN A 132 -3.13 5.64 -4.19
CA GLN A 132 -3.79 5.18 -5.42
C GLN A 132 -3.37 3.75 -5.78
N VAL A 133 -2.15 3.34 -5.38
CA VAL A 133 -1.65 1.98 -5.59
C VAL A 133 -2.07 1.07 -4.43
N ASP A 134 -2.71 -0.04 -4.78
CA ASP A 134 -3.03 -1.13 -3.87
C ASP A 134 -1.88 -2.15 -3.86
N PHE A 135 -1.12 -2.14 -2.76
CA PHE A 135 0.04 -3.01 -2.57
C PHE A 135 -0.34 -4.44 -2.14
N ASP A 136 -1.62 -4.72 -1.87
CA ASP A 136 -2.12 -6.07 -1.62
C ASP A 136 -2.56 -6.77 -2.93
N GLU A 137 -2.73 -6.00 -4.01
CA GLU A 137 -3.16 -6.46 -5.33
C GLU A 137 -2.09 -6.26 -6.42
N ILE A 138 -0.82 -6.53 -6.09
CA ILE A 138 0.29 -6.54 -7.06
C ILE A 138 0.42 -7.93 -7.70
N PRO A 139 0.70 -8.01 -9.02
CA PRO A 139 1.08 -9.27 -9.68
C PRO A 139 2.22 -9.99 -8.97
N GLY A 140 2.18 -11.32 -8.88
CA GLY A 140 3.24 -12.10 -8.25
C GLY A 140 3.22 -12.16 -6.72
N ILE A 141 2.27 -11.49 -6.05
CA ILE A 141 2.09 -11.66 -4.60
C ILE A 141 1.66 -13.10 -4.28
N ILE A 142 2.36 -13.74 -3.35
CA ILE A 142 1.95 -15.00 -2.76
C ILE A 142 0.91 -14.72 -1.69
N ARG A 143 -0.35 -15.04 -1.99
CA ARG A 143 -1.42 -15.00 -0.99
C ARG A 143 -1.34 -16.29 -0.16
N PRO A 144 -1.31 -16.22 1.19
CA PRO A 144 -1.55 -17.42 1.98
C PRO A 144 -2.91 -17.97 1.56
N GLN A 145 -2.91 -19.20 1.04
CA GLN A 145 -4.15 -19.94 0.79
C GLN A 145 -4.85 -20.02 2.15
N THR A 146 -5.95 -19.30 2.34
CA THR A 146 -6.87 -19.64 3.42
C THR A 146 -7.20 -21.11 3.22
N PRO A 147 -6.92 -22.02 4.17
CA PRO A 147 -7.34 -23.40 4.00
C PRO A 147 -8.84 -23.36 3.65
N PRO A 148 -9.28 -24.13 2.63
CA PRO A 148 -10.67 -24.12 2.23
C PRO A 148 -11.53 -24.30 3.48
N PRO A 149 -12.65 -23.56 3.62
CA PRO A 149 -13.54 -23.74 4.75
C PRO A 149 -13.82 -25.23 4.84
N SER A 150 -13.39 -25.85 5.95
CA SER A 150 -13.66 -27.26 6.21
C SER A 150 -15.14 -27.49 5.93
N PRO A 151 -15.52 -28.56 5.20
CA PRO A 151 -16.89 -28.75 4.77
C PRO A 151 -17.79 -28.63 6.01
N MET A 152 -18.61 -27.57 6.03
CA MET A 152 -19.65 -27.39 7.02
C MET A 152 -20.48 -28.67 6.98
N LYS A 153 -20.40 -29.44 8.06
CA LYS A 153 -21.31 -30.56 8.29
C LYS A 153 -22.71 -29.96 8.24
N GLY A 154 -23.49 -30.37 7.25
CA GLY A 154 -24.83 -29.88 7.05
C GLY A 154 -25.68 -30.18 8.28
N GLU A 155 -26.36 -29.16 8.78
CA GLU A 155 -27.48 -29.31 9.69
C GLU A 155 -28.50 -28.22 9.35
N GLU A 156 -29.47 -28.62 8.54
CA GLU A 156 -30.87 -28.17 8.58
C GLU A 156 -31.73 -29.33 8.03
N PRO A 157 -33.02 -29.43 8.37
CA PRO A 157 -33.62 -29.36 9.69
C PRO A 157 -34.42 -30.66 9.96
N SER A 158 -34.64 -31.04 11.22
CA SER A 158 -35.61 -32.11 11.53
C SER A 158 -36.68 -31.58 12.47
N GLU A 159 -37.80 -31.18 11.85
CA GLU A 159 -39.10 -31.20 12.50
C GLU A 159 -39.39 -32.62 12.99
N SER A 160 -39.66 -32.79 14.28
CA SER A 160 -40.53 -33.85 14.74
C SER A 160 -41.20 -33.44 16.06
N SER A 161 -42.51 -33.30 15.93
CA SER A 161 -43.55 -33.37 16.96
C SER A 161 -43.18 -34.11 18.24
N PHE A 162 -43.46 -33.48 19.37
CA PHE A 162 -43.82 -34.21 20.59
C PHE A 162 -45.09 -33.59 21.16
N ASP A 163 -46.22 -34.23 20.85
CA ASP A 163 -47.48 -34.03 21.54
C ASP A 163 -47.44 -34.68 22.94
N ASP A 164 -47.99 -33.95 23.90
CA ASP A 164 -48.82 -34.40 25.02
C ASP A 164 -48.35 -35.56 25.93
N ILE A 165 -47.95 -35.22 27.17
CA ILE A 165 -48.53 -35.80 28.39
C ILE A 165 -48.59 -34.72 29.48
N GLY A 166 -49.79 -34.49 29.99
CA GLY A 166 -50.10 -33.40 30.90
C GLY A 166 -49.96 -33.66 32.40
N LEU A 167 -50.28 -32.58 33.11
CA LEU A 167 -50.91 -32.42 34.43
C LEU A 167 -50.06 -32.49 35.72
N GLY A 168 -50.15 -31.37 36.45
CA GLY A 168 -49.78 -31.12 37.84
C GLY A 168 -49.32 -29.65 37.99
N SER A 169 -50.22 -28.65 38.05
CA SER A 169 -50.73 -28.02 39.29
C SER A 169 -49.58 -27.61 40.24
N ASP A 170 -49.34 -26.35 40.61
CA ASP A 170 -50.21 -25.20 40.87
C ASP A 170 -49.40 -23.88 40.65
N ASP A 171 -49.97 -22.85 40.01
CA ASP A 171 -50.41 -21.55 40.61
C ASP A 171 -49.26 -20.64 41.14
N GLU A 172 -49.16 -19.33 40.93
CA GLU A 172 -49.84 -18.33 40.10
C GLU A 172 -49.02 -17.01 40.21
N PHE A 173 -49.02 -16.20 39.15
CA PHE A 173 -48.88 -14.72 39.15
C PHE A 173 -47.50 -14.09 39.52
N CYS A 174 -47.03 -13.00 38.91
CA CYS A 174 -47.61 -12.08 37.94
C CYS A 174 -46.45 -11.28 37.30
N LEU A 175 -46.61 -10.89 36.04
CA LEU A 175 -45.90 -9.72 35.51
C LEU A 175 -46.20 -8.53 36.43
N ASP A 176 -45.20 -7.70 36.74
CA ASP A 176 -45.33 -6.27 36.46
C ASP A 176 -44.06 -5.44 36.73
N PHE A 177 -44.01 -4.34 35.98
CA PHE A 177 -43.38 -3.06 36.35
C PHE A 177 -41.85 -3.03 36.39
N VAL A 178 -41.17 -2.58 35.32
CA VAL A 178 -41.08 -1.15 34.96
C VAL A 178 -41.01 -0.25 36.20
N ASN A 179 -39.85 0.40 36.36
CA ASN A 179 -39.58 1.49 37.28
C ASN A 179 -39.59 1.17 38.79
N LYS A 180 -38.39 1.22 39.40
CA LYS A 180 -38.10 2.36 40.29
C LYS A 180 -36.61 2.56 40.62
N LEU A 181 -36.04 3.57 39.95
CA LEU A 181 -35.17 4.66 40.46
C LEU A 181 -33.78 4.29 41.03
N GLY A 182 -32.69 4.97 40.65
CA GLY A 182 -32.62 6.40 40.42
C GLY A 182 -31.60 6.85 39.38
N MET A 183 -32.07 7.76 38.54
CA MET A 183 -31.30 8.76 37.81
C MET A 183 -30.83 9.87 38.77
N THR A 184 -29.75 10.55 38.40
CA THR A 184 -29.53 12.03 38.39
C THR A 184 -28.02 12.21 38.16
N ASP A 185 -27.52 12.63 37.00
CA ASP A 185 -27.58 13.94 36.31
C ASP A 185 -26.17 14.56 36.33
N GLY A 186 -25.70 15.00 35.14
CA GLY A 186 -24.40 15.64 34.91
C GLY A 186 -24.30 17.07 35.50
N PRO A 187 -23.31 17.91 35.09
CA PRO A 187 -23.15 18.29 33.69
C PRO A 187 -21.71 18.53 33.17
N ASN A 188 -21.54 18.19 31.88
CA ASN A 188 -21.03 19.01 30.76
C ASN A 188 -20.16 20.26 31.00
N ASN A 189 -18.95 20.26 30.41
CA ASN A 189 -18.35 21.28 29.51
C ASN A 189 -16.84 20.93 29.38
N GLY A 190 -16.15 21.01 28.25
CA GLY A 190 -16.29 21.78 27.02
C GLY A 190 -14.86 22.13 26.54
N HIS A 191 -14.69 22.39 25.23
CA HIS A 191 -13.44 22.58 24.44
C HIS A 191 -12.90 21.26 23.85
N SER A 192 -13.03 20.95 22.55
CA SER A 192 -12.99 21.77 21.33
C SER A 192 -11.78 22.71 21.27
N THR A 193 -10.68 22.18 20.78
CA THR A 193 -9.66 22.95 20.05
C THR A 193 -9.28 22.16 18.82
N SER A 194 -9.86 22.56 17.70
CA SER A 194 -9.35 22.30 16.36
C SER A 194 -7.88 22.73 16.29
N GLN A 195 -6.97 21.79 16.03
CA GLN A 195 -5.68 22.14 15.45
C GLN A 195 -5.83 22.02 13.94
N VAL A 196 -6.03 23.21 13.36
CA VAL A 196 -5.65 23.57 12.00
C VAL A 196 -4.22 23.08 11.78
N ILE A 197 -4.07 22.05 10.95
CA ILE A 197 -2.78 21.78 10.32
C ILE A 197 -2.66 22.75 9.16
N ASP A 198 -1.66 23.60 9.29
CA ASP A 198 -1.25 24.62 8.34
C ASP A 198 -1.01 23.95 6.98
N GLU A 199 -1.89 24.22 6.01
CA GLU A 199 -1.62 23.96 4.61
C GLU A 199 -0.53 24.93 4.16
N THR A 200 0.72 24.55 4.41
CA THR A 200 1.86 25.15 3.70
C THR A 200 1.77 24.72 2.25
N PHE A 201 1.01 25.52 1.49
CA PHE A 201 1.36 26.07 0.19
C PHE A 201 2.70 25.51 -0.33
N PHE A 202 2.60 24.42 -1.09
CA PHE A 202 3.71 23.90 -1.86
C PHE A 202 3.62 24.61 -3.21
N ASP A 203 4.46 25.63 -3.40
CA ASP A 203 4.62 26.27 -4.70
C ASP A 203 4.97 25.19 -5.73
N ASP A 204 4.05 25.01 -6.68
CA ASP A 204 4.22 24.41 -7.99
C ASP A 204 5.41 25.08 -8.70
N ASP A 205 6.62 24.52 -8.58
CA ASP A 205 7.67 24.70 -9.58
C ASP A 205 8.62 23.49 -9.52
N ASP A 206 8.81 22.85 -10.67
CA ASP A 206 9.60 21.61 -10.91
C ASP A 206 8.89 20.24 -10.72
N PHE A 207 7.62 20.15 -11.12
CA PHE A 207 7.00 18.89 -11.53
C PHE A 207 6.62 18.80 -12.99
#